data_AF-V4UHU7-F1
#
_entry.id   AF-V4UHU7-F1
#
_cell.length_a   1.000
_cell.length_b   1.000
_cell.length_c   1.000
_cell.angle_alpha   90.00
_cell.angle_beta   90.00
_cell.angle_gamma   90.00
#
_symmetry.space_group_name_H-M   'P 1'
#
loop_
_entity.id
_entity.type
_entity.pdbx_description
1 polymer ?
#
loop_
_entity_poly.entity_id
_entity_poly.type
_entity_poly.pdbx_seq_one_letter_code
_entity_poly.pdbx_strand_id
1 'polypeptide(L)'
;MIFTKTLLILLLAIILVLHNVVSATTTVVHVEEENQNHDADHYEEDQDHDPFEDQSIGSGRLSLQKKRTSSKTLRLTCDKFPRICYFKGSPGSSCCKKKCVELLKDRMNCGKCGKKCKYNEICCNGKCVNPSFNRRHCGGCNNSCSNGEFCVLGLCNYA
;
A
#
# COMPACT_ATOMS: atom_id res chain seq x y z
N MET A 1 3.10 -49.75 -40.61
CA MET A 1 1.72 -49.61 -40.10
C MET A 1 1.62 -49.55 -38.58
N ILE A 2 2.49 -50.24 -37.82
CA ILE A 2 2.50 -50.17 -36.34
C ILE A 2 3.09 -48.86 -35.82
N PHE A 3 4.23 -48.42 -36.39
CA PHE A 3 4.88 -47.15 -36.02
C PHE A 3 4.03 -45.91 -36.27
N THR A 4 3.23 -45.90 -37.33
CA THR A 4 2.33 -44.79 -37.64
C THR A 4 1.14 -44.74 -36.67
N LYS A 5 0.66 -45.90 -36.19
CA LYS A 5 -0.39 -45.99 -35.17
C LYS A 5 0.12 -45.57 -33.79
N THR A 6 1.33 -45.96 -33.40
CA THR A 6 1.91 -45.56 -32.10
C THR A 6 2.22 -44.07 -32.05
N LEU A 7 2.69 -43.47 -33.15
CA LEU A 7 2.92 -42.02 -33.26
C LEU A 7 1.61 -41.23 -33.15
N LEU A 8 0.55 -41.67 -33.83
CA LEU A 8 -0.77 -41.02 -33.78
C LEU A 8 -1.35 -41.04 -32.35
N ILE A 9 -1.23 -42.18 -31.64
CA ILE A 9 -1.71 -42.32 -30.26
C ILE A 9 -0.94 -41.39 -29.31
N LEU A 10 0.38 -41.28 -29.48
CA LEU A 10 1.21 -40.35 -28.70
C LEU A 10 0.82 -38.88 -28.93
N LEU A 11 0.58 -38.48 -30.18
CA LEU A 11 0.15 -37.11 -30.51
C LEU A 11 -1.22 -36.78 -29.91
N LEU A 12 -2.19 -37.71 -29.99
CA LEU A 12 -3.51 -37.54 -29.39
C LEU A 12 -3.44 -37.44 -27.86
N ALA A 13 -2.59 -38.24 -27.22
CA ALA A 13 -2.38 -38.18 -25.77
C ALA A 13 -1.80 -36.83 -25.31
N ILE A 14 -0.83 -36.28 -26.05
CA ILE A 14 -0.24 -34.97 -25.74
C ILE A 14 -1.28 -33.85 -25.88
N ILE A 15 -2.11 -33.89 -26.92
CA ILE A 15 -3.18 -32.90 -27.14
C ILE A 15 -4.20 -32.94 -25.99
N LEU A 16 -4.62 -34.14 -25.56
CA LEU A 16 -5.55 -34.29 -24.42
C LEU A 16 -4.96 -33.76 -23.11
N VAL A 17 -3.68 -33.97 -22.85
CA VAL A 17 -3.01 -33.42 -21.65
C VAL A 17 -2.94 -31.89 -21.70
N LEU A 18 -2.66 -31.31 -22.87
CA LEU A 18 -2.61 -29.86 -23.04
C LEU A 18 -4.00 -29.19 -22.89
N HIS A 19 -5.08 -29.82 -23.37
CA HIS A 19 -6.43 -29.29 -23.19
C HIS A 19 -6.87 -29.29 -21.71
N ASN A 20 -6.48 -30.29 -20.92
CA ASN A 20 -6.84 -30.35 -19.49
C ASN A 20 -6.10 -29.31 -18.63
N VAL A 21 -5.00 -28.73 -19.10
CA VAL A 21 -4.29 -27.63 -18.41
C VAL A 21 -5.00 -26.28 -18.59
N VAL A 22 -5.90 -26.14 -19.58
CA VAL A 22 -6.62 -24.89 -19.89
C VAL A 22 -7.95 -24.73 -19.12
N SER A 23 -8.48 -25.79 -18.49
CA SER A 23 -9.77 -25.73 -17.78
C SER A 23 -9.68 -25.46 -16.27
N ALA A 24 -8.49 -25.26 -15.69
CA ALA A 24 -8.32 -25.09 -14.24
C ALA A 24 -8.29 -23.62 -13.75
N THR A 25 -8.54 -22.62 -14.59
CA THR A 25 -8.51 -21.20 -14.18
C THR A 25 -9.60 -20.35 -14.80
N THR A 26 -10.88 -20.65 -14.54
CA THR A 26 -11.96 -19.65 -14.66
C THR A 26 -13.19 -20.07 -13.85
N THR A 27 -13.09 -19.94 -12.53
CA THR A 27 -14.27 -19.65 -11.70
C THR A 27 -13.93 -18.48 -10.80
N VAL A 28 -14.11 -17.27 -11.33
CA VAL A 28 -14.31 -16.08 -10.50
C VAL A 28 -15.79 -15.74 -10.60
N VAL A 29 -16.41 -15.77 -9.44
CA VAL A 29 -17.78 -15.40 -9.07
C VAL A 29 -18.08 -13.94 -9.48
N HIS A 30 -19.31 -13.72 -9.99
CA HIS A 30 -20.20 -12.52 -10.04
C HIS A 30 -19.57 -11.10 -10.00
N VAL A 31 -20.10 -10.10 -10.71
CA VAL A 31 -21.35 -9.40 -10.38
C VAL A 31 -21.95 -8.73 -11.63
N GLU A 32 -23.27 -8.87 -11.78
CA GLU A 32 -24.14 -8.10 -12.66
C GLU A 32 -24.22 -6.65 -12.16
N GLU A 33 -24.00 -5.65 -13.02
CA GLU A 33 -24.44 -4.28 -12.75
C GLU A 33 -25.52 -3.90 -13.76
N GLU A 34 -26.77 -4.27 -13.44
CA GLU A 34 -27.93 -3.50 -13.86
C GLU A 34 -28.29 -2.48 -12.76
N ASN A 35 -28.06 -1.21 -13.10
CA ASN A 35 -29.00 -0.09 -12.96
C ASN A 35 -29.74 0.11 -11.61
N GLN A 36 -29.42 1.22 -10.92
CA GLN A 36 -30.46 2.16 -10.46
C GLN A 36 -29.84 3.46 -9.96
N ASN A 37 -30.32 4.56 -10.57
CA ASN A 37 -30.30 5.90 -10.00
C ASN A 37 -30.52 5.84 -8.48
N HIS A 38 -29.59 6.38 -7.72
CA HIS A 38 -29.84 6.77 -6.34
C HIS A 38 -29.69 8.28 -6.27
N ASP A 39 -30.76 8.87 -5.77
CA ASP A 39 -31.01 10.27 -5.60
C ASP A 39 -29.87 10.98 -4.86
N ALA A 40 -29.71 12.25 -5.21
CA ALA A 40 -28.82 13.17 -4.54
C ALA A 40 -29.34 13.48 -3.13
N ASP A 41 -29.01 12.63 -2.17
CA ASP A 41 -29.27 12.87 -0.76
C ASP A 41 -28.17 13.75 -0.16
N HIS A 42 -28.54 15.01 0.03
CA HIS A 42 -28.22 15.87 1.17
C HIS A 42 -26.87 15.63 1.86
N TYR A 43 -25.88 16.46 1.51
CA TYR A 43 -24.73 16.70 2.38
C TYR A 43 -25.25 17.36 3.66
N GLU A 44 -25.43 16.58 4.73
CA GLU A 44 -25.41 17.15 6.07
C GLU A 44 -24.00 17.68 6.30
N GLU A 45 -23.92 19.00 6.40
CA GLU A 45 -22.76 19.77 6.76
C GLU A 45 -22.38 19.42 8.21
N ASP A 46 -21.61 18.35 8.38
CA ASP A 46 -20.92 18.08 9.64
C ASP A 46 -19.91 19.21 9.86
N GLN A 47 -20.40 20.26 10.54
CA GLN A 47 -19.59 21.35 11.05
C GLN A 47 -18.44 20.76 11.86
N ASP A 48 -17.23 20.93 11.32
CA ASP A 48 -15.98 20.81 12.03
C ASP A 48 -16.08 21.59 13.36
N HIS A 49 -16.35 20.88 14.44
CA HIS A 49 -16.27 21.44 15.79
C HIS A 49 -14.79 21.55 16.14
N ASP A 50 -14.19 22.69 15.79
CA ASP A 50 -12.89 23.14 16.26
C ASP A 50 -12.87 23.16 17.80
N PRO A 51 -12.03 22.38 18.50
CA PRO A 51 -11.94 22.46 19.94
C PRO A 51 -10.93 23.54 20.37
N PHE A 52 -11.05 24.77 19.87
CA PHE A 52 -10.23 25.91 20.33
C PHE A 52 -10.96 27.26 20.19
N GLU A 53 -12.08 27.43 20.90
CA GLU A 53 -12.55 28.77 21.31
C GLU A 53 -12.34 28.95 22.82
N ASP A 54 -11.27 29.65 23.19
CA ASP A 54 -11.03 30.11 24.56
C ASP A 54 -11.58 31.55 24.69
N GLN A 55 -12.88 31.67 24.96
CA GLN A 55 -13.53 32.96 25.23
C GLN A 55 -13.56 33.20 26.75
N SER A 56 -12.58 33.96 27.23
CA SER A 56 -12.56 34.45 28.60
C SER A 56 -12.98 35.92 28.66
N ILE A 57 -14.27 36.19 28.91
CA ILE A 57 -14.73 37.40 29.60
C ILE A 57 -15.78 36.99 30.62
N GLY A 58 -15.43 37.08 31.91
CA GLY A 58 -16.32 36.73 33.01
C GLY A 58 -15.75 37.17 34.34
N SER A 59 -15.93 38.44 34.68
CA SER A 59 -15.68 38.99 36.01
C SER A 59 -16.70 38.42 36.99
N GLY A 60 -16.32 37.37 37.73
CA GLY A 60 -17.14 36.79 38.78
C GLY A 60 -16.28 36.03 39.78
N ARG A 61 -16.22 36.53 41.02
CA ARG A 61 -15.61 35.80 42.14
C ARG A 61 -16.56 34.70 42.60
N LEU A 62 -16.44 33.50 42.03
CA LEU A 62 -16.99 32.28 42.60
C LEU A 62 -15.86 31.32 42.96
N SER A 63 -15.70 31.08 44.26
CA SER A 63 -14.92 29.96 44.80
C SER A 63 -15.62 28.64 44.49
N LEU A 64 -15.43 28.12 43.28
CA LEU A 64 -15.55 26.69 43.03
C LEU A 64 -14.15 26.15 42.79
N GLN A 65 -13.80 25.10 43.53
CA GLN A 65 -12.66 24.24 43.25
C GLN A 65 -12.87 23.63 41.86
N LYS A 66 -12.51 24.38 40.81
CA LYS A 66 -12.32 23.85 39.48
C LYS A 66 -11.18 22.87 39.65
N LYS A 67 -11.51 21.57 39.73
CA LYS A 67 -10.55 20.50 39.52
C LYS A 67 -9.92 20.84 38.18
N ARG A 68 -8.77 21.52 38.23
CA ARG A 68 -7.86 21.68 37.12
C ARG A 68 -7.42 20.26 36.84
N THR A 69 -8.22 19.52 36.07
CA THR A 69 -7.72 18.34 35.38
C THR A 69 -6.59 18.90 34.55
N SER A 70 -5.38 18.68 35.07
CA SER A 70 -4.10 19.03 34.47
C SER A 70 -4.26 18.96 32.96
N SER A 71 -4.15 20.11 32.29
CA SER A 71 -3.99 20.16 30.84
C SER A 71 -2.65 19.47 30.55
N LYS A 72 -2.68 18.14 30.60
CA LYS A 72 -1.61 17.28 30.15
C LYS A 72 -1.59 17.51 28.66
N THR A 73 -0.60 18.25 28.19
CA THR A 73 -0.27 18.42 26.78
C THR A 73 -0.61 17.14 26.04
N LEU A 74 -1.71 17.16 25.29
CA LEU A 74 -2.23 15.95 24.67
C LEU A 74 -1.19 15.55 23.63
N ARG A 75 -0.47 14.45 23.87
CA ARG A 75 0.50 13.95 22.90
C ARG A 75 -0.29 13.46 21.69
N LEU A 76 -0.31 14.29 20.65
CA LEU A 76 -0.90 14.00 19.35
C LEU A 76 -0.01 12.98 18.62
N THR A 77 -0.22 11.71 18.91
CA THR A 77 0.50 10.59 18.29
C THR A 77 -0.44 9.74 17.45
N CYS A 78 0.07 9.16 16.36
CA CYS A 78 -0.77 8.46 15.40
C CYS A 78 -1.42 7.18 15.94
N ASP A 79 -0.93 6.63 17.06
CA ASP A 79 -1.56 5.49 17.75
C ASP A 79 -2.88 5.89 18.43
N LYS A 80 -3.05 7.17 18.76
CA LYS A 80 -4.29 7.72 19.33
C LYS A 80 -5.11 8.49 18.30
N PHE A 81 -4.43 9.13 17.35
CA PHE A 81 -5.05 9.95 16.31
C PHE A 81 -4.56 9.51 14.93
N PRO A 82 -5.05 8.38 14.37
CA PRO A 82 -4.56 7.84 13.11
C PRO A 82 -4.67 8.83 11.94
N ARG A 83 -5.69 9.71 11.98
CA ARG A 83 -5.93 10.71 10.93
C ARG A 83 -4.76 11.68 10.71
N ILE A 84 -3.90 11.90 11.71
CA ILE A 84 -2.73 12.79 11.58
C ILE A 84 -1.74 12.33 10.50
N CYS A 85 -1.73 11.04 10.15
CA CYS A 85 -0.85 10.53 9.09
C CYS A 85 -1.35 10.87 7.67
N TYR A 86 -2.62 11.23 7.50
CA TYR A 86 -3.16 11.61 6.20
C TYR A 86 -3.09 13.11 5.92
N PHE A 87 -2.67 13.92 6.90
CA PHE A 87 -2.48 15.34 6.70
C PHE A 87 -1.37 15.61 5.69
N LYS A 88 -1.56 16.64 4.86
CA LYS A 88 -0.58 17.05 3.84
C LYS A 88 0.75 17.42 4.51
N GLY A 89 1.84 16.80 4.05
CA GLY A 89 3.17 17.01 4.63
C GLY A 89 3.51 16.07 5.79
N SER A 90 2.60 15.17 6.18
CA SER A 90 2.96 14.06 7.04
C SER A 90 4.01 13.16 6.36
N PRO A 91 4.98 12.58 7.09
CA PRO A 91 6.03 11.74 6.49
C PRO A 91 5.50 10.48 5.78
N GLY A 92 4.27 10.07 6.06
CA GLY A 92 3.57 9.02 5.33
C GLY A 92 2.23 8.66 5.95
N SER A 93 1.45 7.86 5.24
CA SER A 93 0.06 7.55 5.57
C SER A 93 -0.13 6.52 6.70
N SER A 94 0.94 5.82 7.10
CA SER A 94 0.83 4.67 8.01
C SER A 94 1.43 4.98 9.38
N CYS A 95 0.72 4.61 10.45
CA CYS A 95 1.25 4.72 11.80
C CYS A 95 2.20 3.57 12.13
N CYS A 96 3.43 3.90 12.53
CA CYS A 96 4.43 2.95 13.00
C CYS A 96 5.13 3.50 14.24
N LYS A 97 5.01 2.79 15.37
CA LYS A 97 5.63 3.19 16.65
C LYS A 97 5.38 4.65 17.01
N LYS A 98 4.11 5.10 16.92
CA LYS A 98 3.65 6.47 17.20
C LYS A 98 4.13 7.54 16.22
N LYS A 99 4.77 7.16 15.12
CA LYS A 99 5.22 8.03 14.04
C LYS A 99 4.53 7.68 12.74
N CYS A 100 4.23 8.68 11.93
CA CYS A 100 3.74 8.48 10.58
C CYS A 100 4.92 8.12 9.65
N VAL A 101 4.77 7.07 8.85
CA VAL A 101 5.79 6.55 7.93
C VAL A 101 5.14 6.12 6.62
N GLU A 102 5.92 6.10 5.54
CA GLU A 102 5.44 5.68 4.22
C GLU A 102 5.93 4.27 3.90
N LEU A 103 5.04 3.28 3.99
CA LEU A 103 5.40 1.87 3.80
C LEU A 103 5.85 1.56 2.37
N LEU A 104 5.50 2.41 1.40
CA LEU A 104 5.82 2.15 0.00
C LEU A 104 7.25 2.53 -0.39
N LYS A 105 7.90 3.43 0.37
CA LYS A 105 9.23 3.99 0.05
C LYS A 105 10.22 3.98 1.23
N ASP A 106 9.73 3.84 2.46
CA ASP A 106 10.58 3.83 3.64
C ASP A 106 11.31 2.49 3.77
N ARG A 107 12.63 2.52 3.56
CA ARG A 107 13.53 1.36 3.69
C ARG A 107 13.47 0.70 5.07
N MET A 108 13.10 1.45 6.12
CA MET A 108 13.03 0.96 7.49
C MET A 108 11.67 0.36 7.86
N ASN A 109 10.66 0.56 7.01
CA ASN A 109 9.27 0.16 7.24
C ASN A 109 8.63 -0.40 5.95
N CYS A 110 9.40 -1.09 5.11
CA CYS A 110 9.01 -1.40 3.75
C CYS A 110 7.89 -2.46 3.68
N GLY A 111 6.70 -2.05 3.25
CA GLY A 111 5.49 -2.87 3.18
C GLY A 111 4.87 -3.21 4.54
N LYS A 112 5.59 -3.00 5.65
CA LYS A 112 5.10 -3.19 7.02
C LYS A 112 5.97 -2.44 8.02
N CYS A 113 5.36 -1.91 9.08
CA CYS A 113 6.06 -1.26 10.18
C CYS A 113 7.19 -2.17 10.73
N GLY A 114 8.41 -1.63 10.80
CA GLY A 114 9.61 -2.30 11.28
C GLY A 114 10.27 -3.28 10.31
N LYS A 115 9.70 -3.52 9.12
CA LYS A 115 10.31 -4.37 8.09
C LYS A 115 11.42 -3.59 7.38
N LYS A 116 12.66 -3.81 7.82
CA LYS A 116 13.84 -3.19 7.22
C LYS A 116 14.32 -3.99 6.01
N CYS A 117 14.65 -3.30 4.92
CA CYS A 117 15.35 -3.92 3.79
C CYS A 117 16.83 -4.17 4.11
N LYS A 118 17.45 -5.12 3.40
CA LYS A 118 18.89 -5.41 3.53
C LYS A 118 19.73 -4.25 3.04
N TYR A 119 21.01 -4.21 3.42
CA TYR A 119 21.92 -3.08 3.16
C TYR A 119 21.90 -2.60 1.70
N ASN A 120 21.93 -3.54 0.76
CA ASN A 120 21.93 -3.32 -0.69
C ASN A 120 20.52 -3.30 -1.33
N GLU A 121 19.47 -3.14 -0.54
CA GLU A 121 18.09 -3.09 -1.02
C GLU A 121 17.45 -1.73 -0.73
N ILE A 122 16.58 -1.32 -1.66
CA ILE A 122 15.69 -0.16 -1.53
C ILE A 122 14.25 -0.63 -1.34
N CYS A 123 13.40 0.23 -0.77
CA CYS A 123 11.96 -0.04 -0.72
C CYS A 123 11.28 0.48 -1.98
N CYS A 124 10.67 -0.43 -2.72
CA CYS A 124 9.95 -0.15 -3.94
C CYS A 124 8.54 -0.72 -3.88
N ASN A 125 7.54 0.16 -3.85
CA ASN A 125 6.14 -0.21 -3.81
C ASN A 125 5.86 -1.23 -2.68
N GLY A 126 6.46 -1.02 -1.51
CA GLY A 126 6.33 -1.90 -0.34
C GLY A 126 7.13 -3.20 -0.40
N LYS A 127 8.01 -3.37 -1.39
CA LYS A 127 8.89 -4.54 -1.54
C LYS A 127 10.35 -4.14 -1.48
N CYS A 128 11.15 -4.90 -0.74
CA CYS A 128 12.60 -4.73 -0.76
C CYS A 128 13.14 -5.32 -2.05
N VAL A 129 13.85 -4.51 -2.83
CA VAL A 129 14.46 -4.91 -4.10
C VAL A 129 15.91 -4.43 -4.14
N ASN A 130 16.79 -5.24 -4.73
CA ASN A 130 18.17 -4.85 -4.95
C ASN A 130 18.29 -4.13 -6.30
N PRO A 131 18.54 -2.82 -6.33
CA PRO A 131 18.59 -2.07 -7.58
C PRO A 131 19.84 -2.37 -8.41
N SER A 132 20.86 -3.05 -7.87
CA SER A 132 22.07 -3.39 -8.62
C SER A 132 21.88 -4.52 -9.61
N PHE A 133 20.86 -5.36 -9.42
CA PHE A 133 20.63 -6.57 -10.23
C PHE A 133 19.17 -6.78 -10.62
N ASN A 134 18.23 -6.03 -10.04
CA ASN A 134 16.83 -6.16 -10.41
C ASN A 134 16.55 -5.38 -11.70
N ARG A 135 16.31 -6.11 -12.80
CA ARG A 135 15.99 -5.55 -14.11
C ARG A 135 14.83 -4.54 -14.11
N ARG A 136 13.82 -4.71 -13.23
CA ARG A 136 12.65 -3.82 -13.15
C ARG A 136 12.87 -2.59 -12.25
N HIS A 137 13.97 -2.57 -11.50
CA HIS A 137 14.31 -1.52 -10.54
C HIS A 137 15.80 -1.19 -10.62
N CYS A 138 16.36 -1.16 -11.83
CA CYS A 138 17.80 -1.06 -12.03
C CYS A 138 18.30 0.35 -11.68
N GLY A 139 19.24 0.48 -10.74
CA GLY A 139 19.74 1.77 -10.25
C GLY A 139 18.73 2.58 -9.43
N GLY A 140 17.44 2.23 -9.45
CA GLY A 140 16.39 2.99 -8.78
C GLY A 140 15.01 2.37 -8.92
N CYS A 141 14.04 2.91 -8.18
CA CYS A 141 12.70 2.37 -8.19
C CYS A 141 11.97 2.60 -9.51
N ASN A 142 11.29 1.57 -10.02
CA ASN A 142 10.54 1.60 -11.29
C ASN A 142 11.39 1.98 -12.51
N ASN A 143 12.71 1.78 -12.44
CA ASN A 143 13.60 1.95 -13.58
C ASN A 143 13.85 0.60 -14.25
N SER A 144 13.03 0.24 -15.23
CA SER A 144 13.14 -1.03 -15.95
C SER A 144 14.10 -0.92 -17.13
N CYS A 145 15.02 -1.88 -17.27
CA CYS A 145 15.84 -1.99 -18.48
C CYS A 145 15.00 -2.51 -19.67
N SER A 146 15.48 -2.24 -20.88
CA SER A 146 14.83 -2.69 -22.12
C SER A 146 14.81 -4.21 -22.23
N ASN A 147 14.01 -4.75 -23.14
CA ASN A 147 13.92 -6.20 -23.35
C ASN A 147 15.27 -6.76 -23.80
N GLY A 148 15.74 -7.80 -23.11
CA GLY A 148 17.05 -8.42 -23.34
C GLY A 148 18.22 -7.77 -22.58
N GLU A 149 18.05 -6.58 -22.00
CA GLU A 149 19.12 -5.94 -21.23
C GLU A 149 19.23 -6.48 -19.81
N PHE A 150 20.47 -6.64 -19.34
CA PHE A 150 20.78 -6.97 -17.96
C PHE A 150 20.94 -5.72 -17.11
N CYS A 151 20.61 -5.85 -15.83
CA CYS A 151 20.96 -4.88 -14.81
C CYS A 151 22.21 -5.37 -14.09
N VAL A 152 23.31 -4.63 -14.23
CA VAL A 152 24.59 -4.96 -13.59
C VAL A 152 25.10 -3.71 -12.89
N LEU A 153 25.40 -3.83 -11.59
CA LEU A 153 25.85 -2.73 -10.73
C LEU A 153 24.92 -1.49 -10.76
N GLY A 154 23.64 -1.68 -11.10
CA GLY A 154 22.63 -0.61 -11.17
C GLY A 154 22.57 0.11 -12.52
N LEU A 155 23.22 -0.43 -13.55
CA LEU A 155 23.21 0.11 -14.91
C LEU A 155 22.55 -0.89 -15.86
N CYS A 156 21.68 -0.37 -16.73
CA CYS A 156 21.14 -1.14 -17.85
C CYS A 156 22.17 -1.17 -18.97
N ASN A 157 22.33 -2.33 -19.62
CA ASN A 157 23.27 -2.50 -20.74
C ASN A 157 24.73 -2.16 -20.38
N TYR A 158 25.17 -2.67 -19.23
CA TYR A 158 26.58 -2.60 -18.82
C TYR A 158 27.40 -3.55 -19.70
N ALA A 159 28.24 -2.99 -20.56
CA ALA A 159 29.17 -3.69 -21.45
C ALA A 159 30.61 -3.56 -20.95
#